data_AF-A0A7K2XEF6-F1
#
_entry.id   AF-A0A7K2XEF6-F1
#
_cell.length_a   1.000
_cell.length_b   1.000
_cell.length_c   1.000
_cell.angle_alpha   90.00
_cell.angle_beta   90.00
_cell.angle_gamma   90.00
#
_symmetry.space_group_name_H-M   'P 1'
#
loop_
_entity.id
_entity.type
_entity.pdbx_description
1 polymer ?
#
loop_
_entity_poly.entity_id
_entity_poly.type
_entity_poly.pdbx_seq_one_letter_code
_entity_poly.pdbx_strand_id
1 'polypeptide(L)'
;MAVKTIWPIHYACGHQDDRDLSDRPADRRAGFAKWLAKQKCTDCWRADADERTDQDKADWLKARQDESDAWAMKFRMPPLEGTERSVPWGVRCRHQIMDAAHTALVVEGNTSVAQWEKIEDSARTITRAGWWIDQRFSQPKDPPELLQAATGTDRTTENLHF
;
A
#
# COMPACT_ATOMS: atom_id res chain seq x y z
N MET A 1 -34.46 -19.76 -43.01
CA MET A 1 -34.25 -18.43 -42.38
C MET A 1 -33.07 -18.54 -41.42
N ALA A 2 -32.09 -17.65 -41.50
CA ALA A 2 -30.94 -17.66 -40.59
C ALA A 2 -31.36 -17.14 -39.20
N VAL A 3 -30.91 -17.79 -38.12
CA VAL A 3 -31.16 -17.34 -36.76
C VAL A 3 -30.36 -16.06 -36.49
N LYS A 4 -31.01 -15.03 -35.93
CA LYS A 4 -30.38 -13.73 -35.67
C LYS A 4 -29.09 -13.86 -34.85
N THR A 5 -28.06 -13.13 -35.26
CA THR A 5 -26.73 -13.09 -34.65
C THR A 5 -26.52 -11.83 -33.83
N ILE A 6 -27.09 -10.70 -34.26
CA ILE A 6 -27.06 -9.43 -33.52
C ILE A 6 -28.26 -9.37 -32.57
N TRP A 7 -27.99 -9.08 -31.30
CA TRP A 7 -29.00 -8.97 -30.25
C TRP A 7 -28.88 -7.62 -29.54
N PRO A 8 -29.93 -6.79 -29.54
CA PRO A 8 -30.00 -5.63 -28.64
C PRO A 8 -30.14 -6.13 -27.21
N ILE A 9 -29.21 -5.75 -26.35
CA ILE A 9 -29.19 -6.10 -24.93
C ILE A 9 -29.48 -4.84 -24.13
N HIS A 10 -30.56 -4.87 -23.36
CA HIS A 10 -30.79 -3.88 -22.29
C HIS A 10 -30.24 -4.46 -21.00
N TYR A 11 -29.10 -3.96 -20.55
CA TYR A 11 -28.44 -4.40 -19.33
C TYR A 11 -29.21 -3.93 -18.09
N ALA A 12 -28.98 -4.61 -16.96
CA ALA A 12 -29.60 -4.26 -15.68
C ALA A 12 -29.17 -2.86 -15.17
N CYS A 13 -28.04 -2.33 -15.66
CA CYS A 13 -27.58 -0.97 -15.38
C CYS A 13 -28.28 0.11 -16.23
N GLY A 14 -29.23 -0.25 -17.11
CA GLY A 14 -29.98 0.68 -17.95
C GLY A 14 -29.34 1.02 -19.30
N HIS A 15 -28.10 0.61 -19.53
CA HIS A 15 -27.43 0.76 -20.83
C HIS A 15 -27.93 -0.25 -21.87
N GLN A 16 -27.83 0.12 -23.14
CA GLN A 16 -28.17 -0.74 -24.26
C GLN A 16 -26.98 -0.86 -25.22
N ASP A 17 -26.66 -2.10 -25.62
CA ASP A 17 -25.71 -2.37 -26.72
C ASP A 17 -26.25 -3.45 -27.65
N ASP A 18 -25.91 -3.32 -28.94
CA ASP A 18 -26.06 -4.40 -29.91
C ASP A 18 -24.85 -5.33 -29.83
N ARG A 19 -25.08 -6.57 -29.37
CA ARG A 19 -24.03 -7.59 -29.24
C ARG A 19 -24.13 -8.58 -30.38
N ASP A 20 -23.03 -8.76 -31.10
CA ASP A 20 -22.89 -9.88 -32.03
C ASP A 20 -22.61 -11.17 -31.24
N LEU A 21 -23.46 -12.17 -31.44
CA LEU A 21 -23.40 -13.52 -30.85
C LEU A 21 -23.19 -14.58 -31.94
N SER A 22 -22.62 -14.21 -33.09
CA SER A 22 -22.29 -15.11 -34.20
C SER A 22 -21.32 -16.23 -33.78
N ASP A 23 -20.44 -15.95 -32.81
CA ASP A 23 -19.49 -16.87 -32.17
C ASP A 23 -20.18 -17.98 -31.35
N ARG A 24 -21.46 -17.80 -31.01
CA ARG A 24 -22.23 -18.76 -30.22
C ARG A 24 -23.14 -19.65 -31.09
N PRO A 25 -23.35 -20.93 -30.68
CA PRO A 25 -24.35 -21.80 -31.27
C PRO A 25 -25.75 -21.14 -31.28
N ALA A 26 -26.48 -21.30 -32.39
CA ALA A 26 -27.72 -20.58 -32.65
C ALA A 26 -28.82 -20.82 -31.59
N ASP A 27 -28.86 -22.03 -31.00
CA ASP A 27 -29.77 -22.43 -29.92
C ASP A 27 -29.48 -21.70 -28.59
N ARG A 28 -28.24 -21.23 -28.37
CA ARG A 28 -27.81 -20.59 -27.12
C ARG A 28 -27.88 -19.06 -27.14
N ARG A 29 -27.99 -18.44 -28.30
CA ARG A 29 -27.93 -16.97 -28.45
C ARG A 29 -29.04 -16.26 -27.67
N ALA A 30 -30.27 -16.74 -27.75
CA ALA A 30 -31.41 -16.15 -27.05
C ALA A 30 -31.28 -16.24 -25.51
N GLY A 31 -30.85 -17.41 -25.01
CA GLY A 31 -30.62 -17.61 -23.58
C GLY A 31 -29.48 -16.73 -23.06
N PHE A 32 -28.40 -16.59 -23.83
CA PHE A 32 -27.27 -15.75 -23.48
C PHE A 32 -27.62 -14.25 -23.49
N ALA A 33 -28.38 -13.79 -24.49
CA ALA A 33 -28.89 -12.42 -24.52
C ALA A 33 -29.77 -12.11 -23.29
N LYS A 34 -30.65 -13.04 -22.91
CA LYS A 34 -31.47 -12.91 -21.69
C LYS A 34 -30.64 -12.91 -20.41
N TRP A 35 -29.53 -13.66 -20.38
CA TRP A 35 -28.60 -13.64 -19.25
C TRP A 35 -27.84 -12.31 -19.17
N LEU A 36 -27.32 -11.81 -20.30
CA LEU A 36 -26.64 -10.51 -20.38
C LEU A 36 -27.54 -9.36 -19.93
N ALA A 37 -28.84 -9.39 -20.27
CA ALA A 37 -29.80 -8.39 -19.82
C ALA A 37 -29.95 -8.31 -18.28
N LYS A 38 -29.58 -9.37 -17.55
CA LYS A 38 -29.55 -9.39 -16.08
C LYS A 38 -28.22 -8.92 -15.49
N GLN A 39 -27.18 -8.77 -16.31
CA GLN A 39 -25.86 -8.30 -15.89
C GLN A 39 -25.74 -6.79 -16.07
N LYS A 40 -24.73 -6.19 -15.41
CA LYS A 40 -24.26 -4.84 -15.75
C LYS A 40 -23.45 -4.89 -17.06
N CYS A 41 -23.40 -3.78 -17.80
CA CYS A 41 -22.49 -3.67 -18.94
C CYS A 41 -21.03 -3.67 -18.46
N THR A 42 -20.08 -3.95 -19.36
CA THR A 42 -18.65 -4.03 -19.05
C THR A 42 -18.10 -2.75 -18.43
N ASP A 43 -18.58 -1.58 -18.88
CA ASP A 43 -18.11 -0.30 -18.37
C ASP A 43 -18.59 -0.03 -16.95
N CYS A 44 -19.87 -0.33 -16.65
CA CYS A 44 -20.38 -0.26 -15.27
C CYS A 44 -19.70 -1.29 -14.36
N TRP A 45 -19.43 -2.50 -14.86
CA TRP A 45 -18.69 -3.50 -14.09
C TRP A 45 -17.26 -3.04 -13.79
N ARG A 46 -16.58 -2.44 -14.76
CA ARG A 46 -15.21 -1.90 -14.59
C ARG A 46 -15.22 -0.73 -13.62
N ALA A 47 -16.14 0.22 -13.77
CA ALA A 47 -16.28 1.36 -12.87
C ALA A 47 -16.50 0.93 -11.41
N ASP A 48 -17.44 -0.01 -11.18
CA ASP A 48 -17.68 -0.55 -9.83
C ASP A 48 -16.45 -1.29 -9.27
N ALA A 49 -15.73 -2.03 -10.13
CA ALA A 49 -14.55 -2.77 -9.73
C ALA A 49 -13.40 -1.83 -9.36
N ASP A 50 -13.18 -0.78 -10.14
CA ASP A 50 -12.14 0.23 -9.90
C ASP A 50 -12.45 1.01 -8.61
N GLU A 51 -13.69 1.49 -8.42
CA GLU A 51 -14.10 2.24 -7.22
C GLU A 51 -13.91 1.43 -5.93
N ARG A 52 -14.37 0.16 -5.92
CA ARG A 52 -14.19 -0.72 -4.76
C ARG A 52 -12.72 -1.00 -4.48
N THR A 53 -11.96 -1.27 -5.54
CA THR A 53 -10.52 -1.55 -5.42
C THR A 53 -9.77 -0.34 -4.89
N ASP A 54 -10.13 0.87 -5.30
CA ASP A 54 -9.47 2.10 -4.86
C ASP A 54 -9.86 2.51 -3.45
N GLN A 55 -11.12 2.33 -3.06
CA GLN A 55 -11.56 2.52 -1.68
C GLN A 55 -10.89 1.52 -0.73
N ASP A 56 -10.89 0.23 -1.08
CA ASP A 56 -10.23 -0.81 -0.28
C ASP A 56 -8.72 -0.54 -0.13
N LYS A 57 -8.05 -0.07 -1.19
CA LYS A 57 -6.64 0.36 -1.13
C LYS A 57 -6.44 1.58 -0.24
N ALA A 58 -7.32 2.59 -0.34
CA ALA A 58 -7.22 3.80 0.45
C ALA A 58 -7.40 3.51 1.94
N ASP A 59 -8.38 2.68 2.29
CA ASP A 59 -8.64 2.26 3.66
C ASP A 59 -7.49 1.41 4.21
N TRP A 60 -6.94 0.50 3.41
CA TRP A 60 -5.76 -0.28 3.78
C TRP A 60 -4.53 0.60 4.02
N LEU A 61 -4.27 1.58 3.14
CA LEU A 61 -3.17 2.53 3.32
C LEU A 61 -3.35 3.39 4.56
N LYS A 62 -4.57 3.83 4.84
CA LYS A 62 -4.90 4.62 6.04
C LYS A 62 -4.68 3.81 7.31
N ALA A 63 -5.18 2.59 7.38
CA ALA A 63 -4.98 1.72 8.54
C ALA A 63 -3.48 1.48 8.83
N ARG A 64 -2.69 1.27 7.76
CA ARG A 64 -1.23 1.06 7.88
C ARG A 64 -0.47 2.33 8.25
N GLN A 65 -1.01 3.49 7.88
CA GLN A 65 -0.51 4.79 8.33
C GLN A 65 -0.79 4.99 9.83
N ASP A 66 -2.03 4.80 10.26
CA ASP A 66 -2.45 4.95 11.66
C ASP A 66 -1.64 4.04 12.60
N GLU A 67 -1.38 2.79 12.17
CA GLU A 67 -0.51 1.85 12.88
C GLU A 67 0.92 2.38 13.04
N SER A 68 1.50 2.91 11.96
CA SER A 68 2.87 3.44 11.98
C SER A 68 2.98 4.72 12.81
N ASP A 69 1.95 5.56 12.81
CA ASP A 69 1.89 6.78 13.63
C ASP A 69 1.72 6.44 15.12
N ALA A 70 0.86 5.47 15.44
CA ALA A 70 0.71 4.96 16.81
C ALA A 70 2.03 4.36 17.34
N TRP A 71 2.74 3.59 16.51
CA TRP A 71 4.07 3.09 16.83
C TRP A 71 5.05 4.25 17.06
N ALA A 72 5.11 5.24 16.17
CA ALA A 72 6.00 6.38 16.29
C ALA A 72 5.76 7.15 17.60
N MET A 73 4.50 7.34 17.99
CA MET A 73 4.14 7.94 19.28
C MET A 73 4.59 7.09 20.47
N LYS A 74 4.31 5.79 20.45
CA LYS A 74 4.67 4.84 21.53
C LYS A 74 6.17 4.81 21.78
N PHE A 75 6.98 4.81 20.72
CA PHE A 75 8.43 4.75 20.78
C PHE A 75 9.11 6.13 20.72
N ARG A 76 8.34 7.22 20.86
CA ARG A 76 8.81 8.61 20.88
C ARG A 76 9.72 8.96 19.70
N MET A 77 9.35 8.51 18.52
CA MET A 77 10.08 8.76 17.29
C MET A 77 9.78 10.18 16.80
N PRO A 78 10.80 11.04 16.57
CA PRO A 78 10.58 12.40 16.08
C PRO A 78 9.83 12.44 14.73
N PRO A 79 9.09 13.53 14.44
CA PRO A 79 8.49 13.72 13.14
C PRO A 79 9.56 13.74 12.05
N LEU A 80 9.24 13.19 10.87
CA LEU A 80 10.16 13.18 9.74
C LEU A 80 10.01 14.44 8.90
N GLU A 81 11.13 14.88 8.32
CA GLU A 81 11.24 16.02 7.43
C GLU A 81 11.25 15.57 5.96
N GLY A 82 10.57 16.32 5.11
CA GLY A 82 10.48 16.04 3.68
C GLY A 82 9.23 16.65 3.04
N THR A 83 8.90 16.18 1.84
CA THR A 83 7.66 16.55 1.15
C THR A 83 6.43 15.93 1.83
N GLU A 84 5.25 16.51 1.60
CA GLU A 84 3.96 15.97 2.07
C GLU A 84 3.73 14.52 1.63
N ARG A 85 4.30 14.11 0.47
CA ARG A 85 4.19 12.74 -0.03
C ARG A 85 5.22 11.80 0.61
N SER A 86 6.43 12.29 0.87
CA SER A 86 7.53 11.46 1.41
C SER A 86 7.40 11.24 2.91
N VAL A 87 6.88 12.20 3.69
CA VAL A 87 6.83 12.07 5.15
C VAL A 87 5.99 10.86 5.60
N PRO A 88 4.72 10.69 5.18
CA PRO A 88 3.92 9.52 5.57
C PRO A 88 4.56 8.20 5.13
N TRP A 89 5.14 8.17 3.92
CA TRP A 89 5.83 6.97 3.43
C TRP A 89 7.09 6.66 4.24
N GLY A 90 7.90 7.67 4.56
CA GLY A 90 9.07 7.54 5.42
C GLY A 90 8.71 7.03 6.80
N VAL A 91 7.60 7.48 7.40
CA VAL A 91 7.14 6.99 8.71
C VAL A 91 6.79 5.50 8.63
N ARG A 92 6.06 5.06 7.59
CA ARG A 92 5.76 3.64 7.38
C ARG A 92 7.03 2.81 7.14
N CYS A 93 7.97 3.31 6.35
CA CYS A 93 9.25 2.64 6.11
C CYS A 93 10.07 2.52 7.40
N ARG A 94 10.17 3.60 8.19
CA ARG A 94 10.84 3.59 9.50
C ARG A 94 10.25 2.54 10.43
N HIS A 95 8.92 2.49 10.55
CA HIS A 95 8.24 1.49 11.35
C HIS A 95 8.58 0.06 10.88
N GLN A 96 8.45 -0.23 9.57
CA GLN A 96 8.74 -1.55 9.01
C GLN A 96 10.21 -1.98 9.20
N ILE A 97 11.16 -1.07 8.99
CA ILE A 97 12.59 -1.34 9.16
C ILE A 97 12.90 -1.64 10.63
N MET A 98 12.40 -0.82 11.56
CA MET A 98 12.66 -0.99 12.98
C MET A 98 11.98 -2.25 13.56
N ASP A 99 10.76 -2.57 13.13
CA ASP A 99 10.04 -3.77 13.55
C ASP A 99 10.72 -5.06 13.03
N ALA A 100 11.14 -5.05 11.75
CA ALA A 100 11.92 -6.16 11.18
C ALA A 100 13.27 -6.32 11.88
N ALA A 101 13.95 -5.23 12.20
CA ALA A 101 15.21 -5.26 12.92
C ALA A 101 15.06 -5.76 14.36
N HIS A 102 14.03 -5.32 15.07
CA HIS A 102 13.73 -5.82 16.40
C HIS A 102 13.52 -7.34 16.37
N THR A 103 12.72 -7.83 15.41
CA THR A 103 12.49 -9.26 15.22
C THR A 103 13.80 -10.01 14.97
N ALA A 104 14.61 -9.57 14.01
CA ALA A 104 15.83 -10.28 13.62
C ALA A 104 16.99 -10.19 14.63
N LEU A 105 17.09 -9.08 15.38
CA LEU A 105 18.21 -8.80 16.27
C LEU A 105 17.91 -9.15 17.73
N VAL A 106 16.69 -8.89 18.21
CA VAL A 106 16.30 -9.07 19.61
C VAL A 106 15.51 -10.36 19.82
N VAL A 107 14.51 -10.64 18.99
CA VAL A 107 13.65 -11.82 19.15
C VAL A 107 14.35 -13.10 18.69
N GLU A 108 14.91 -13.07 17.48
CA GLU A 108 15.61 -14.20 16.87
C GLU A 108 17.12 -14.16 17.11
N GLY A 109 17.65 -12.98 17.43
CA GLY A 109 19.05 -12.75 17.68
C GLY A 109 19.41 -12.78 19.17
N ASN A 110 20.59 -12.27 19.46
CA ASN A 110 21.16 -12.18 20.81
C ASN A 110 21.46 -10.72 21.20
N THR A 111 20.80 -9.77 20.54
CA THR A 111 20.93 -8.35 20.86
C THR A 111 20.27 -8.08 22.21
N SER A 112 21.07 -7.62 23.16
CA SER A 112 20.57 -7.22 24.47
C SER A 112 19.70 -5.97 24.39
N VAL A 113 18.85 -5.77 25.40
CA VAL A 113 18.02 -4.56 25.54
C VAL A 113 18.87 -3.28 25.45
N ALA A 114 20.01 -3.22 26.14
CA ALA A 114 20.89 -2.06 26.12
C ALA A 114 21.55 -1.79 24.76
N GLN A 115 21.75 -2.82 23.92
CA GLN A 115 22.24 -2.65 22.55
C GLN A 115 21.10 -2.17 21.63
N TRP A 116 19.90 -2.71 21.83
CA TRP A 116 18.71 -2.28 21.10
C TRP A 116 18.36 -0.81 21.38
N GLU A 117 18.42 -0.37 22.64
CA GLU A 117 18.19 1.03 23.02
C GLU A 117 19.13 1.98 22.27
N LYS A 118 20.41 1.62 22.08
CA LYS A 118 21.37 2.42 21.28
C LYS A 118 20.99 2.51 19.80
N ILE A 119 20.43 1.44 19.24
CA ILE A 119 19.92 1.41 17.87
C ILE A 119 18.69 2.33 17.77
N GLU A 120 17.76 2.24 18.71
CA GLU A 120 16.58 3.11 18.77
C GLU A 120 16.97 4.58 18.92
N ASP A 121 17.91 4.90 19.81
CA ASP A 121 18.39 6.27 20.00
C ASP A 121 19.05 6.80 18.73
N SER A 122 19.85 5.98 18.04
CA SER A 122 20.43 6.34 16.75
C SER A 122 19.36 6.59 15.69
N ALA A 123 18.33 5.74 15.62
CA ALA A 123 17.19 5.90 14.72
C ALA A 123 16.42 7.19 14.97
N ARG A 124 16.27 7.61 16.24
CA ARG A 124 15.61 8.89 16.58
C ARG A 124 16.35 10.11 16.05
N THR A 125 17.66 10.02 15.84
CA THR A 125 18.43 11.15 15.28
C THR A 125 18.17 11.40 13.80
N ILE A 126 17.65 10.41 13.07
CA ILE A 126 17.44 10.49 11.61
C ILE A 126 16.01 10.94 11.31
N THR A 127 15.84 12.21 10.97
CA THR A 127 14.53 12.79 10.64
C THR A 127 14.27 12.89 9.14
N ARG A 128 15.26 12.74 8.27
CA ARG A 128 15.03 12.84 6.83
C ARG A 128 14.18 11.67 6.31
N ALA A 129 12.97 11.94 5.83
CA ALA A 129 12.05 10.91 5.32
C ALA A 129 12.64 10.14 4.13
N GLY A 130 13.38 10.82 3.26
CA GLY A 130 14.05 10.21 2.11
C GLY A 130 15.02 9.09 2.50
N TRP A 131 15.76 9.26 3.60
CA TRP A 131 16.72 8.26 4.08
C TRP A 131 16.03 6.95 4.43
N TRP A 132 14.93 7.01 5.19
CA TRP A 132 14.14 5.84 5.56
C TRP A 132 13.50 5.13 4.35
N ILE A 133 13.07 5.91 3.35
CA ILE A 133 12.53 5.37 2.11
C ILE A 133 13.61 4.62 1.32
N ASP A 134 14.83 5.14 1.27
CA ASP A 134 15.94 4.52 0.55
C ASP A 134 16.33 3.17 1.17
N GLN A 135 16.20 3.02 2.50
CA GLN A 135 16.50 1.77 3.21
C GLN A 135 15.36 0.73 3.18
N ARG A 136 14.24 0.97 2.50
CA ARG A 136 13.05 0.08 2.54
C ARG A 136 13.30 -1.37 2.09
N PHE A 137 14.40 -1.63 1.38
CA PHE A 137 14.79 -2.95 0.89
C PHE A 137 16.07 -3.49 1.55
N SER A 138 16.54 -2.83 2.62
CA SER A 138 17.66 -3.37 3.41
C SER A 138 17.26 -4.65 4.14
N GLN A 139 18.25 -5.45 4.51
CA GLN A 139 18.00 -6.66 5.28
C GLN A 139 17.67 -6.28 6.74
N PRO A 140 16.89 -7.11 7.46
CA PRO A 140 16.53 -6.83 8.84
C PRO A 140 17.71 -6.61 9.80
N LYS A 141 18.90 -7.12 9.49
CA LYS A 141 20.10 -6.99 10.33
C LYS A 141 21.00 -5.81 9.96
N ASP A 142 20.71 -5.11 8.87
CA ASP A 142 21.50 -3.97 8.37
C ASP A 142 21.32 -2.66 9.16
N PRO A 143 20.17 -2.37 9.83
CA PRO A 143 19.95 -1.07 10.47
C PRO A 143 21.05 -0.57 11.41
N PRO A 144 21.70 -1.39 12.25
CA PRO A 144 22.81 -0.92 13.09
C PRO A 144 23.95 -0.27 12.29
N GLU A 145 24.29 -0.81 11.12
CA GLU A 145 25.33 -0.27 10.24
C GLU A 145 24.82 0.96 9.47
N LEU A 146 23.61 0.87 8.92
CA LEU A 146 23.00 1.97 8.15
C LEU A 146 22.83 3.23 9.01
N LEU A 147 22.36 3.09 10.24
CA LEU A 147 22.17 4.21 11.18
C LEU A 147 23.51 4.89 11.53
N GLN A 148 24.60 4.13 11.61
CA GLN A 148 25.94 4.67 11.82
C GLN A 148 26.47 5.40 10.59
N ALA A 149 26.18 4.90 9.39
CA ALA A 149 26.56 5.51 8.12
C ALA A 149 25.75 6.79 7.78
N ALA A 150 24.59 7.00 8.41
CA ALA A 150 23.77 8.17 8.20
C ALA A 150 24.54 9.46 8.53
N THR A 151 24.49 10.41 7.60
CA THR A 151 25.32 11.62 7.64
C THR A 151 24.61 12.77 8.34
N GLY A 152 25.31 13.89 8.54
CA GLY A 152 24.73 15.10 9.14
C GLY A 152 23.54 15.68 8.37
N THR A 153 23.38 15.36 7.08
CA THR A 153 22.20 15.79 6.28
C THR A 153 20.97 14.90 6.49
N ASP A 154 21.15 13.71 7.05
CA ASP A 154 20.06 12.77 7.36
C ASP A 154 19.56 12.96 8.79
N ARG A 155 20.38 13.58 9.63
CA ARG A 155 20.12 13.91 11.03
C ARG A 155 19.61 15.35 11.17
N THR A 156 18.77 15.60 12.16
CA THR A 156 18.34 16.98 12.49
C THR A 156 19.54 17.89 12.70
N THR A 157 19.55 19.06 12.05
CA THR A 157 20.58 20.10 12.24
C THR A 157 20.46 20.88 13.54
N GLU A 158 19.40 20.68 14.32
CA GLU A 158 19.20 21.44 15.56
C GLU A 158 19.17 20.51 16.77
N ASN A 159 20.15 20.72 17.66
CA ASN A 159 20.19 20.16 19.00
C ASN A 159 18.84 20.35 19.70
N LEU A 160 18.02 19.30 19.75
CA LEU A 160 16.92 19.21 20.70
C LEU A 160 17.53 18.85 22.06
N HIS A 161 18.05 19.88 22.73
CA HIS A 161 18.22 19.84 24.17
C HIS A 161 16.82 19.64 24.79
N PHE A 162 16.58 18.45 25.32
CA PHE A 162 15.53 18.21 26.30
C PHE A 162 16.03 18.61 27.69
#